data_AF-A0A2R6AEG4-F1
#
_entry.id   AF-A0A2R6AEG4-F1
#
_cell.length_a   1.000
_cell.length_b   1.000
_cell.length_c   1.000
_cell.angle_alpha   90.00
_cell.angle_beta   90.00
_cell.angle_gamma   90.00
#
_symmetry.space_group_name_H-M   'P 1'
#
loop_
_entity.id
_entity.type
_entity.pdbx_description
1 polymer ?
#
loop_
_entity_poly.entity_id
_entity_poly.type
_entity_poly.pdbx_seq_one_letter_code
_entity_poly.pdbx_strand_id
1 'polypeptide(L)'
;MPKIVESVTRRYQPIAETLADLVNKVATLLPKRRARKLHVGLYGYSRGIGRVILPRAIPFTAALYSLGLPPEIFGVSALSHLGEKDWKTLEDVYKNIVFDLKCAASYFSWDTFEALLSKKLIKRTLAKSIKHDLEFLSENLGVKVGPTNYEQKRHFLLSTLFSLSLVKIFWKLNSIS
;
A
#
# COMPACT_ATOMS: atom_id res chain seq x y z
N MET A 1 -2.33 -23.44 3.82
CA MET A 1 -1.22 -22.54 3.38
C MET A 1 -1.33 -22.10 1.93
N PRO A 2 -1.17 -22.96 0.89
CA PRO A 2 -1.13 -22.49 -0.50
C PRO A 2 -2.42 -21.77 -0.93
N LYS A 3 -3.58 -22.26 -0.49
CA LYS A 3 -4.88 -21.63 -0.73
C LYS A 3 -5.00 -20.21 -0.15
N ILE A 4 -4.44 -19.98 1.04
CA ILE A 4 -4.48 -18.66 1.71
C ILE A 4 -3.61 -17.68 0.93
N VAL A 5 -2.37 -18.10 0.60
CA VAL A 5 -1.42 -17.29 -0.17
C VAL A 5 -1.99 -16.95 -1.54
N GLU A 6 -2.59 -17.91 -2.23
CA GLU A 6 -3.19 -17.71 -3.55
C GLU A 6 -4.36 -16.72 -3.50
N SER A 7 -5.26 -16.86 -2.51
CA SER A 7 -6.40 -15.94 -2.31
C SER A 7 -5.93 -14.50 -2.09
N VAL A 8 -4.98 -14.29 -1.17
CA VAL A 8 -4.43 -12.96 -0.88
C VAL A 8 -3.69 -12.40 -2.09
N THR A 9 -2.87 -13.21 -2.76
CA THR A 9 -2.08 -12.80 -3.95
C THR A 9 -3.00 -12.34 -5.08
N ARG A 10 -4.07 -13.09 -5.35
CA ARG A 10 -5.06 -12.77 -6.39
C ARG A 10 -5.71 -11.40 -6.16
N ARG A 11 -5.86 -10.98 -4.91
CA ARG A 11 -6.45 -9.68 -4.55
C ARG A 11 -5.42 -8.56 -4.47
N TYR A 12 -4.22 -8.84 -3.96
CA TYR A 12 -3.13 -7.88 -3.81
C TYR A 12 -2.51 -7.45 -5.14
N GLN A 13 -2.24 -8.41 -6.03
CA GLN A 13 -1.55 -8.16 -7.30
C GLN A 13 -2.21 -7.07 -8.16
N PRO A 14 -3.53 -7.10 -8.46
CA PRO A 14 -4.15 -6.05 -9.27
C PRO A 14 -4.14 -4.66 -8.60
N ILE A 15 -4.18 -4.61 -7.26
CA ILE A 15 -4.06 -3.37 -6.49
C ILE A 15 -2.66 -2.77 -6.69
N ALA A 16 -1.62 -3.59 -6.52
CA ALA A 16 -0.23 -3.18 -6.69
C ALA A 16 0.08 -2.76 -8.13
N GLU A 17 -0.41 -3.49 -9.13
CA GLU A 17 -0.25 -3.14 -10.55
C GLU A 17 -0.92 -1.81 -10.89
N THR A 18 -2.09 -1.53 -10.33
CA THR A 18 -2.81 -0.26 -10.58
C THR A 18 -2.11 0.93 -9.92
N LEU A 19 -1.45 0.73 -8.78
CA LEU A 19 -0.69 1.75 -8.07
C LEU A 19 0.72 1.96 -8.63
N ALA A 20 1.20 1.06 -9.50
CA ALA A 20 2.59 1.01 -9.94
C ALA A 20 3.10 2.34 -10.51
N ASP A 21 2.32 3.02 -11.37
CA ASP A 21 2.72 4.29 -11.98
C ASP A 21 2.89 5.42 -10.95
N LEU A 22 1.96 5.50 -9.98
CA LEU A 22 2.02 6.48 -8.90
C LEU A 22 3.22 6.21 -8.00
N VAL A 23 3.38 4.95 -7.58
CA VAL A 23 4.48 4.52 -6.71
C VAL A 23 5.82 4.73 -7.38
N ASN A 24 5.96 4.45 -8.68
CA ASN A 24 7.20 4.68 -9.43
C ASN A 24 7.59 6.17 -9.46
N LYS A 25 6.62 7.07 -9.67
CA LYS A 25 6.86 8.53 -9.64
C LYS A 25 7.22 9.04 -8.25
N VAL A 26 6.63 8.50 -7.20
CA VAL A 26 7.00 8.85 -5.82
C VAL A 26 8.37 8.27 -5.46
N ALA A 27 8.67 7.06 -5.91
CA ALA A 27 9.93 6.38 -5.64
C ALA A 27 11.15 7.12 -6.21
N THR A 28 11.00 7.93 -7.26
CA THR A 28 12.09 8.78 -7.77
C THR A 28 12.45 9.94 -6.83
N LEU A 29 11.52 10.36 -5.96
CA LEU A 29 11.73 11.44 -4.99
C LEU A 29 12.41 10.95 -3.71
N LEU A 30 12.48 9.63 -3.49
CA LEU A 30 13.03 9.06 -2.27
C LEU A 30 14.57 9.13 -2.27
N PRO A 31 15.18 9.57 -1.16
CA PRO A 31 16.63 9.68 -1.06
C PRO A 31 17.31 8.31 -1.10
N LYS A 32 18.33 8.17 -1.96
CA LYS A 32 19.14 6.95 -2.04
C LYS A 32 20.26 7.01 -1.00
N ARG A 33 20.09 6.32 0.14
CA ARG A 33 21.09 6.29 1.23
C ARG A 33 22.30 5.38 0.96
N ARG A 34 22.27 4.53 -0.07
CA ARG A 34 23.38 3.66 -0.47
C ARG A 34 23.49 3.65 -1.98
N ALA A 35 24.71 3.78 -2.51
CA ALA A 35 24.99 3.40 -3.89
C ALA A 35 24.68 1.91 -4.04
N ARG A 36 23.75 1.58 -4.92
CA ARG A 36 23.36 0.18 -5.18
C ARG A 36 23.68 -0.11 -6.63
N LYS A 37 24.46 -1.18 -6.84
CA LYS A 37 24.65 -1.75 -8.18
C LYS A 37 23.24 -2.07 -8.71
N LEU A 38 22.90 -1.48 -9.84
CA LEU A 38 21.68 -1.86 -10.54
C LEU A 38 21.92 -3.29 -11.03
N HIS A 39 21.07 -4.24 -10.61
CA HIS A 39 21.04 -5.57 -11.22
C HIS A 39 20.36 -5.42 -12.59
N VAL A 40 21.10 -4.86 -13.55
CA VAL A 40 20.76 -4.84 -14.98
C VAL A 40 21.78 -5.76 -15.64
N GLY A 41 21.32 -6.86 -16.25
CA GLY A 41 22.18 -7.93 -16.79
C GLY A 41 21.79 -9.32 -16.27
N LEU A 42 22.68 -10.31 -16.46
CA LEU A 42 22.47 -11.76 -16.29
C LEU A 42 21.95 -12.21 -14.89
N TYR A 43 22.05 -11.35 -13.87
CA TYR A 43 21.57 -11.57 -12.50
C TYR A 43 20.38 -10.67 -12.11
N GLY A 44 19.69 -10.11 -13.11
CA GLY A 44 18.50 -9.29 -12.91
C GLY A 44 17.29 -10.18 -12.68
N TYR A 45 16.76 -10.21 -11.45
CA TYR A 45 15.42 -10.72 -11.23
C TYR A 45 14.43 -9.89 -12.07
N SER A 46 13.55 -10.57 -12.80
CA SER A 46 12.44 -9.96 -13.52
C SER A 46 11.60 -9.15 -12.54
N ARG A 47 11.58 -7.82 -12.71
CA ARG A 47 10.84 -6.87 -11.85
C ARG A 47 9.40 -6.63 -12.34
N GLY A 48 8.94 -7.45 -13.26
CA GLY A 48 7.56 -7.42 -13.76
C GLY A 48 6.65 -8.15 -12.79
N ILE A 49 5.69 -7.44 -12.21
CA ILE A 49 4.49 -8.07 -11.65
C ILE A 49 3.42 -7.84 -12.70
N GLY A 50 2.97 -8.93 -13.33
CA GLY A 50 2.08 -8.88 -14.50
C GLY A 50 2.67 -8.03 -15.63
N ARG A 51 2.03 -6.90 -15.94
CA ARG A 51 2.38 -6.01 -17.06
C ARG A 51 3.27 -4.82 -16.68
N VAL A 52 3.57 -4.60 -15.39
CA VAL A 52 4.23 -3.37 -14.93
C VAL A 52 5.52 -3.65 -14.17
N ILE A 53 6.51 -2.78 -14.35
CA ILE A 53 7.77 -2.82 -13.60
C ILE A 53 7.57 -2.11 -12.26
N LEU A 54 7.55 -2.87 -11.18
CA LEU A 54 7.47 -2.31 -9.83
C LEU A 54 8.85 -1.91 -9.30
N PRO A 55 8.92 -0.89 -8.43
CA PRO A 55 10.15 -0.57 -7.76
C PRO A 55 10.53 -1.70 -6.79
N ARG A 56 11.78 -1.70 -6.32
CA ARG A 56 12.20 -2.65 -5.27
C ARG A 56 11.34 -2.45 -4.02
N ALA A 57 11.25 -3.48 -3.17
CA ALA A 57 10.43 -3.48 -1.96
C ALA A 57 10.61 -2.21 -1.08
N ILE A 58 11.85 -1.76 -0.85
CA ILE A 58 12.11 -0.58 0.00
C ILE A 58 11.50 0.72 -0.59
N PRO A 59 11.83 1.15 -1.83
CA PRO A 59 11.16 2.30 -2.42
C PRO A 59 9.64 2.12 -2.57
N PHE A 60 9.18 0.90 -2.81
CA PHE A 60 7.75 0.59 -2.92
C PHE A 60 7.02 0.89 -1.60
N THR A 61 7.48 0.31 -0.48
CA THR A 61 6.87 0.54 0.83
C THR A 61 7.02 1.99 1.27
N ALA A 62 8.21 2.57 1.12
CA ALA A 62 8.45 3.96 1.51
C ALA A 62 7.58 4.97 0.75
N ALA A 63 7.36 4.75 -0.56
CA ALA A 63 6.48 5.60 -1.35
C ALA A 63 5.02 5.51 -0.89
N LEU A 64 4.54 4.30 -0.62
CA LEU A 64 3.19 4.04 -0.16
C LEU A 64 2.92 4.59 1.25
N TYR A 65 3.85 4.40 2.18
CA TYR A 65 3.78 5.02 3.50
C TYR A 65 3.83 6.56 3.42
N SER A 66 4.66 7.13 2.54
CA SER A 66 4.70 8.58 2.33
C SER A 66 3.38 9.14 1.79
N LEU A 67 2.60 8.33 1.06
CA LEU A 67 1.26 8.64 0.60
C LEU A 67 0.17 8.32 1.65
N GLY A 68 0.53 7.87 2.85
CA GLY A 68 -0.44 7.46 3.87
C GLY A 68 -1.27 6.24 3.46
N LEU A 69 -0.75 5.39 2.56
CA LEU A 69 -1.40 4.19 2.02
C LEU A 69 -0.55 2.95 2.30
N PRO A 70 -0.47 2.48 3.55
CA PRO A 70 0.35 1.32 3.93
C PRO A 70 0.01 0.07 3.10
N PRO A 71 1.00 -0.58 2.45
CA PRO A 71 0.79 -1.73 1.57
C PRO A 71 0.22 -2.97 2.27
N GLU A 72 0.43 -3.12 3.56
CA GLU A 72 0.05 -4.28 4.36
C GLU A 72 -1.48 -4.46 4.44
N ILE A 73 -2.23 -3.38 4.24
CA ILE A 73 -3.70 -3.37 4.31
C ILE A 73 -4.33 -3.94 3.03
N PHE A 74 -3.63 -3.89 1.91
CA PHE A 74 -4.20 -4.24 0.63
C PHE A 74 -4.49 -5.73 0.53
N GLY A 75 -5.69 -6.09 0.08
CA GLY A 75 -6.10 -7.47 -0.12
C GLY A 75 -6.39 -8.25 1.17
N VAL A 76 -6.41 -7.60 2.33
CA VAL A 76 -6.73 -8.22 3.62
C VAL A 76 -8.16 -8.77 3.63
N SER A 77 -9.08 -8.17 2.89
CA SER A 77 -10.44 -8.72 2.77
C SER A 77 -10.52 -10.06 2.03
N ALA A 78 -9.42 -10.57 1.44
CA ALA A 78 -9.36 -11.95 0.98
C ALA A 78 -9.47 -12.97 2.13
N LEU A 79 -9.14 -12.55 3.36
CA LEU A 79 -9.23 -13.36 4.56
C LEU A 79 -10.68 -13.62 5.00
N SER A 80 -11.66 -12.83 4.54
CA SER A 80 -13.08 -13.02 4.88
C SER A 80 -13.66 -14.34 4.37
N HIS A 81 -13.06 -14.90 3.32
CA HIS A 81 -13.49 -16.16 2.71
C HIS A 81 -12.85 -17.40 3.37
N LEU A 82 -12.00 -17.21 4.39
CA LEU A 82 -11.37 -18.32 5.10
C LEU A 82 -12.35 -18.96 6.09
N GLY A 83 -12.42 -20.29 6.08
CA GLY A 83 -13.14 -21.03 7.12
C GLY A 83 -12.36 -21.05 8.44
N GLU A 84 -13.03 -21.43 9.53
CA GLU A 84 -12.44 -21.47 10.88
C GLU A 84 -11.13 -22.28 10.97
N LYS A 85 -11.03 -23.37 10.22
CA LYS A 85 -9.82 -24.22 10.19
C LYS A 85 -8.62 -23.49 9.57
N ASP A 86 -8.85 -22.73 8.51
CA ASP A 86 -7.80 -21.95 7.85
C ASP A 86 -7.40 -20.75 8.71
N TRP A 87 -8.35 -20.16 9.43
CA TRP A 87 -8.09 -19.07 10.38
C TRP A 87 -7.19 -19.51 11.54
N LYS A 88 -7.49 -20.65 12.17
CA LYS A 88 -6.61 -21.22 13.21
C LYS A 88 -5.20 -21.51 12.70
N THR A 89 -5.10 -22.05 11.48
CA THR A 89 -3.80 -22.32 10.85
C THR A 89 -3.01 -21.02 10.60
N LEU A 90 -3.70 -19.94 10.22
CA LEU A 90 -3.10 -18.62 10.01
C LEU A 90 -2.58 -18.04 11.32
N GLU A 91 -3.35 -18.11 12.40
CA GLU A 91 -2.96 -17.62 13.72
C GLU A 91 -1.78 -18.41 14.32
N ASP A 92 -1.76 -19.73 14.12
CA ASP A 92 -0.67 -20.59 14.60
C ASP A 92 0.66 -20.27 13.93
N VAL A 93 0.64 -19.97 12.62
CA VAL A 93 1.86 -19.68 11.85
C VAL A 93 2.26 -18.21 11.94
N TYR A 94 1.29 -17.29 11.91
CA TYR A 94 1.53 -15.85 11.94
C TYR A 94 0.90 -15.22 13.18
N LYS A 95 1.58 -15.43 14.31
CA LYS A 95 1.16 -14.96 15.63
C LYS A 95 0.88 -13.46 15.73
N ASN A 96 1.60 -12.66 14.94
CA ASN A 96 1.54 -11.20 15.01
C ASN A 96 0.69 -10.56 13.91
N ILE A 97 -0.06 -11.33 13.11
CA ILE A 97 -0.81 -10.78 11.97
C ILE A 97 -1.74 -9.62 12.37
N VAL A 98 -2.48 -9.77 13.47
CA VAL A 98 -3.39 -8.74 13.96
C VAL A 98 -2.63 -7.50 14.42
N PHE A 99 -1.49 -7.69 15.07
CA PHE A 99 -0.64 -6.59 15.53
C PHE A 99 -0.05 -5.82 14.35
N ASP A 100 0.47 -6.51 13.34
CA ASP A 100 1.09 -5.88 12.17
C ASP A 100 0.05 -5.13 11.33
N LEU A 101 -1.14 -5.72 11.15
CA LEU A 101 -2.27 -5.05 10.50
C LEU A 101 -2.75 -3.82 11.29
N LYS A 102 -2.78 -3.89 12.62
CA LYS A 102 -3.11 -2.75 13.48
C LYS A 102 -2.06 -1.64 13.38
N CYS A 103 -0.78 -2.00 13.37
CA CYS A 103 0.31 -1.06 13.16
C CYS A 103 0.18 -0.38 11.79
N ALA A 104 -0.03 -1.14 10.72
CA ALA A 104 -0.23 -0.59 9.39
C ALA A 104 -1.46 0.33 9.32
N ALA A 105 -2.61 -0.13 9.80
CA ALA A 105 -3.87 0.65 9.85
C ALA A 105 -3.72 1.99 10.57
N SER A 106 -2.83 2.08 11.55
CA SER A 106 -2.58 3.33 12.27
C SER A 106 -1.89 4.43 11.43
N TYR A 107 -1.22 4.05 10.34
CA TYR A 107 -0.55 4.97 9.40
C TYR A 107 -1.40 5.29 8.17
N PHE A 108 -2.61 4.73 8.06
CA PHE A 108 -3.53 5.04 6.98
C PHE A 108 -4.12 6.45 7.15
N SER A 109 -4.13 7.23 6.07
CA SER A 109 -4.68 8.60 6.04
C SER A 109 -5.89 8.67 5.11
N TRP A 110 -7.08 8.86 5.68
CA TRP A 110 -8.33 9.08 4.92
C TRP A 110 -8.24 10.34 4.07
N ASP A 111 -7.77 11.45 4.63
CA ASP A 111 -7.60 12.73 3.92
C ASP A 111 -6.71 12.57 2.69
N THR A 112 -5.60 11.85 2.83
CA THR A 112 -4.68 11.63 1.71
C THR A 112 -5.32 10.74 0.64
N PHE A 113 -6.01 9.69 1.07
CA PHE A 113 -6.73 8.80 0.17
C PHE A 113 -7.82 9.53 -0.64
N GLU A 114 -8.60 10.40 0.01
CA GLU A 114 -9.62 11.22 -0.65
C GLU A 114 -9.01 12.28 -1.58
N ALA A 115 -7.90 12.90 -1.18
CA ALA A 115 -7.17 13.85 -2.01
C ALA A 115 -6.68 13.17 -3.31
N LEU A 116 -6.12 11.95 -3.21
CA LEU A 116 -5.65 11.19 -4.37
C LEU A 116 -6.82 10.75 -5.28
N LEU A 117 -7.98 10.42 -4.70
CA LEU A 117 -9.19 10.08 -5.44
C LEU A 117 -9.77 11.29 -6.19
N SER A 118 -9.91 12.44 -5.52
CA SER A 118 -10.46 13.67 -6.10
C SER A 118 -9.63 14.15 -7.29
N LYS A 119 -8.31 13.95 -7.25
CA LYS A 119 -7.37 14.31 -8.32
C LYS A 119 -7.19 13.23 -9.39
N LYS A 120 -7.98 12.15 -9.37
CA LYS A 120 -7.94 11.03 -10.34
C LYS A 120 -6.58 10.33 -10.42
N LEU A 121 -5.75 10.41 -9.37
CA LEU A 121 -4.49 9.67 -9.28
C LEU A 121 -4.73 8.20 -8.94
N ILE A 122 -5.83 7.90 -8.25
CA ILE A 122 -6.31 6.55 -7.97
C ILE A 122 -7.64 6.33 -8.72
N LYS A 123 -7.78 5.15 -9.36
CA LYS A 123 -9.03 4.75 -10.02
C LYS A 123 -10.14 4.51 -8.99
N ARG A 124 -11.39 4.87 -9.34
CA ARG A 124 -12.56 4.65 -8.47
C ARG A 124 -12.77 3.17 -8.10
N THR A 125 -12.44 2.25 -9.01
CA THR A 125 -12.51 0.80 -8.76
C THR A 125 -11.57 0.38 -7.64
N LEU A 126 -10.31 0.83 -7.72
CA LEU A 126 -9.28 0.58 -6.71
C LEU A 126 -9.68 1.15 -5.34
N ALA A 127 -10.25 2.36 -5.32
CA ALA A 127 -10.69 2.97 -4.08
C ALA A 127 -11.81 2.17 -3.40
N LYS A 128 -12.73 1.56 -4.16
CA LYS A 128 -13.74 0.66 -3.60
C LYS A 128 -13.11 -0.59 -2.98
N SER A 129 -12.12 -1.18 -3.65
CA SER A 129 -11.39 -2.34 -3.11
C SER A 129 -10.68 -2.02 -1.80
N ILE A 130 -9.99 -0.88 -1.72
CA ILE A 130 -9.29 -0.44 -0.50
C ILE A 130 -10.29 -0.13 0.62
N LYS A 131 -11.43 0.50 0.32
CA LYS A 131 -12.49 0.72 1.33
C LYS A 131 -13.00 -0.59 1.90
N HIS A 132 -13.26 -1.59 1.05
CA HIS A 132 -13.68 -2.92 1.48
C HIS A 132 -12.60 -3.62 2.34
N ASP A 133 -11.31 -3.41 2.06
CA ASP A 133 -10.22 -3.92 2.91
C ASP A 133 -10.21 -3.24 4.29
N LEU A 134 -10.48 -1.94 4.35
CA LEU A 134 -10.54 -1.16 5.60
C LEU A 134 -11.79 -1.50 6.43
N GLU A 135 -12.94 -1.67 5.78
CA GLU A 135 -14.18 -2.12 6.42
C GLU A 135 -13.96 -3.49 7.08
N PHE A 136 -13.36 -4.44 6.35
CA PHE A 136 -13.01 -5.74 6.89
C PHE A 136 -12.07 -5.66 8.10
N LEU A 137 -11.05 -4.78 8.07
CA LEU A 137 -10.18 -4.55 9.22
C LEU A 137 -10.94 -4.04 10.46
N SER A 138 -11.92 -3.16 10.24
CA SER A 138 -12.72 -2.59 11.33
C SER A 138 -13.74 -3.58 11.91
N GLU A 139 -14.43 -4.34 11.05
CA GLU A 139 -15.53 -5.23 11.43
C GLU A 139 -15.03 -6.58 11.95
N ASN A 140 -14.10 -7.23 11.23
CA ASN A 140 -13.67 -8.59 11.57
C ASN A 140 -12.51 -8.61 12.57
N LEU A 141 -11.63 -7.61 12.53
CA LEU A 141 -10.41 -7.59 13.34
C LEU A 141 -10.46 -6.53 14.46
N GLY A 142 -11.52 -5.72 14.53
CA GLY A 142 -11.67 -4.67 15.55
C GLY A 142 -10.57 -3.61 15.51
N VAL A 143 -9.92 -3.44 14.36
CA VAL A 143 -8.77 -2.53 14.21
C VAL A 143 -9.26 -1.12 13.93
N LYS A 144 -8.88 -0.17 14.79
CA LYS A 144 -9.12 1.26 14.55
C LYS A 144 -8.19 1.75 13.44
N VAL A 145 -8.78 2.22 12.35
CA VAL A 145 -8.05 2.83 11.22
C VAL A 145 -7.74 4.30 11.55
N GLY A 146 -6.47 4.66 11.46
CA GLY A 146 -5.98 6.04 11.64
C GLY A 146 -5.07 6.26 12.86
N PRO A 147 -4.48 7.46 12.97
CA PRO A 147 -3.41 7.74 13.92
C PRO A 147 -3.94 7.84 15.36
N THR A 148 -3.37 7.03 16.24
CA THR A 148 -3.68 7.02 17.68
C THR A 148 -2.62 7.76 18.49
N ASN A 149 -1.34 7.55 18.18
CA ASN A 149 -0.20 8.08 18.90
C ASN A 149 0.33 9.39 18.29
N TYR A 150 1.09 10.16 19.08
CA TYR A 150 1.74 11.40 18.62
C TYR A 150 2.56 11.19 17.34
N GLU A 151 3.37 10.13 17.28
CA GLU A 151 4.19 9.79 16.11
C GLU A 151 3.37 9.51 14.86
N GLN A 152 2.26 8.79 15.01
CA GLN A 152 1.35 8.49 13.90
C GLN A 152 0.65 9.76 13.41
N LYS A 153 0.26 10.66 14.33
CA LYS A 153 -0.31 11.97 13.97
C LYS A 153 0.70 12.84 13.25
N ARG A 154 1.95 12.84 13.69
CA ARG A 154 3.06 13.54 13.00
C ARG A 154 3.25 13.00 11.59
N HIS A 155 3.30 11.68 11.43
CA HIS A 155 3.38 11.05 10.12
C HIS A 155 2.19 11.39 9.23
N PHE A 156 0.98 11.37 9.78
CA PHE A 156 -0.25 11.75 9.08
C PHE A 156 -0.15 13.17 8.52
N LEU A 157 0.24 14.16 9.34
CA LEU A 157 0.41 15.54 8.88
C LEU A 157 1.45 15.68 7.77
N LEU A 158 2.59 14.99 7.90
CA LEU A 158 3.62 14.97 6.86
C LEU A 158 3.13 14.33 5.56
N SER A 159 2.36 13.25 5.65
CA SER A 159 1.78 12.56 4.49
C SER A 159 0.76 13.44 3.77
N THR A 160 -0.09 14.14 4.52
CA THR A 160 -1.05 15.10 3.96
C THR A 160 -0.33 16.24 3.24
N LEU A 161 0.69 16.85 3.86
CA LEU A 161 1.49 17.89 3.24
C LEU A 161 2.23 17.41 1.98
N PHE A 162 2.74 16.18 2.02
CA PHE A 162 3.39 15.55 0.88
C PHE A 162 2.42 15.34 -0.28
N SER A 163 1.22 14.81 -0.01
CA SER A 163 0.18 14.62 -1.02
C SER A 163 -0.27 15.94 -1.64
N LEU A 164 -0.51 16.97 -0.83
CA LEU A 164 -0.85 18.32 -1.32
C LEU A 164 0.25 18.89 -2.24
N SER A 165 1.52 18.65 -1.87
CA SER A 165 2.67 19.08 -2.67
C SER A 165 2.79 18.30 -3.99
N LEU A 166 2.54 16.98 -3.95
CA LEU A 166 2.54 16.12 -5.14
C LEU A 166 1.49 16.55 -6.16
N VAL A 167 0.28 16.90 -5.72
CA VAL A 167 -0.77 17.38 -6.62
C VAL A 167 -0.28 18.58 -7.43
N LYS A 168 0.43 19.53 -6.79
CA LYS A 168 0.99 20.70 -7.46
C LYS A 168 2.08 20.32 -8.48
N ILE A 169 2.93 19.36 -8.14
CA ILE A 169 4.02 18.86 -9.00
C ILE A 169 3.47 18.13 -10.23
N PHE A 170 2.48 17.25 -10.05
CA PHE A 170 1.86 16.50 -11.13
C PHE A 170 1.08 17.41 -12.10
N TRP A 171 0.42 18.45 -11.59
CA TRP A 171 -0.25 19.44 -12.44
C TRP A 171 0.74 20.22 -13.30
N LYS A 172 1.88 20.63 -12.71
CA LYS A 172 2.95 21.32 -13.43
C LYS A 172 3.62 20.44 -14.50
N LEU A 173 3.75 19.13 -14.25
CA LEU A 173 4.32 18.19 -15.22
C LEU A 173 3.36 17.91 -16.39
N ASN A 174 2.06 17.83 -16.14
CA ASN A 174 1.05 17.59 -17.18
C ASN A 174 0.66 18.87 -17.96
N SER A 175 1.01 20.07 -17.47
CA SER A 175 0.78 21.33 -18.18
C SER A 175 1.92 21.76 -19.11
N ILE A 176 3.04 21.04 -19.08
CA ILE A 176 4.24 21.30 -19.90
C ILE A 176 4.36 20.27 -21.05
N SER A 177 3.51 19.24 -21.05
CA SER A 177 3.29 18.28 -22.14
C SER A 177 2.06 18.64 -22.96
#